data_AF-A0A218N5J2-F1
#
_entry.id   AF-A0A218N5J2-F1
#
_cell.length_a   1.000
_cell.length_b   1.000
_cell.length_c   1.000
_cell.angle_alpha   90.00
_cell.angle_beta   90.00
_cell.angle_gamma   90.00
#
_symmetry.space_group_name_H-M   'P 1'
#
loop_
_entity.id
_entity.type
_entity.pdbx_description
1 polymer ?
#
loop_
_entity_poly.entity_id
_entity_poly.type
_entity_poly.pdbx_seq_one_letter_code
_entity_poly.pdbx_strand_id
1 'polypeptide(L)'
;MIMSNVSVPKIPLSNFECVHCGRIYYDADLCSSDDCPGNDIAMPELLNHWTVDEVAECLDGVGQELYRKLWSYIEATTDGEAPLAKVAWGDLTREHKVELVHAIQQEFPDDDI
;
A
#
# COMPACT_ATOMS: atom_id res chain seq x y z
N MET A 1 -3.26 -38.72 -6.18
CA MET A 1 -2.71 -37.51 -6.82
C MET A 1 -1.93 -36.76 -5.76
N ILE A 2 -0.61 -36.71 -5.89
CA ILE A 2 0.29 -36.02 -4.96
C ILE A 2 0.27 -34.54 -5.33
N MET A 3 -0.39 -33.71 -4.52
CA MET A 3 -0.30 -32.26 -4.63
C MET A 3 1.07 -31.85 -4.09
N SER A 4 1.99 -31.52 -4.98
CA SER A 4 3.26 -30.91 -4.63
C SER A 4 3.00 -29.55 -3.99
N ASN A 5 3.22 -29.45 -2.68
CA ASN A 5 3.41 -28.16 -2.01
C ASN A 5 4.67 -27.52 -2.61
N VAL A 6 4.48 -26.69 -3.63
CA VAL A 6 5.52 -25.79 -4.09
C VAL A 6 5.60 -24.69 -3.04
N SER A 7 6.44 -24.90 -2.02
CA SER A 7 6.91 -23.81 -1.16
C SER A 7 7.69 -22.87 -2.07
N VAL A 8 7.05 -21.78 -2.49
CA VAL A 8 7.74 -20.66 -3.15
C VAL A 8 8.89 -20.26 -2.22
N PRO A 9 10.15 -20.23 -2.69
CA PRO A 9 11.25 -19.77 -1.87
C PRO A 9 10.95 -18.32 -1.49
N LYS A 10 10.72 -18.06 -0.19
CA LYS A 10 10.81 -16.70 0.33
C LYS A 10 12.24 -16.26 0.10
N ILE A 11 12.46 -15.49 -0.96
CA ILE A 11 13.71 -14.74 -1.13
C ILE A 11 13.89 -14.01 0.20
N PRO A 12 15.00 -14.21 0.94
CA PRO A 12 15.25 -13.43 2.14
C PRO A 12 15.35 -11.98 1.66
N LEU A 13 14.29 -11.21 1.94
CA LEU A 13 14.26 -9.79 1.69
C LEU A 13 15.42 -9.22 2.47
N SER A 14 16.44 -8.75 1.73
CA SER A 14 17.67 -8.22 2.30
C SER A 14 17.35 -7.20 3.37
N ASN A 15 18.16 -7.17 4.43
CA ASN A 15 18.11 -6.12 5.45
C ASN A 15 17.94 -4.74 4.79
N PHE A 16 16.79 -4.10 4.99
CA PHE A 16 16.51 -2.76 4.47
C PHE A 16 16.94 -1.74 5.52
N GLU A 17 17.94 -0.93 5.18
CA GLU A 17 18.38 0.18 6.02
C GLU A 17 17.60 1.44 5.65
N CYS A 18 16.83 1.94 6.62
CA CYS A 18 16.04 3.14 6.43
C CYS A 18 16.91 4.40 6.34
N VAL A 19 16.93 5.04 5.18
CA VAL A 19 17.72 6.27 4.93
C VAL A 19 17.38 7.45 5.85
N HIS A 20 16.17 7.48 6.41
CA HIS A 20 15.72 8.57 7.30
C HIS A 20 16.23 8.45 8.73
N CYS A 21 16.50 7.23 9.21
CA CYS A 21 16.86 7.01 10.62
C CYS A 21 17.95 5.95 10.86
N GLY A 22 18.53 5.38 9.81
CA GLY A 22 19.58 4.36 9.87
C GLY A 22 19.16 3.04 10.53
N ARG A 23 17.85 2.80 10.70
CA ARG A 23 17.35 1.55 11.29
C ARG A 23 17.26 0.46 10.23
N ILE A 24 17.68 -0.74 10.60
CA ILE A 24 17.60 -1.93 9.75
C ILE A 24 16.29 -2.66 10.04
N TYR A 25 15.51 -2.92 8.99
CA TYR A 25 14.31 -3.74 9.03
C TYR A 25 14.58 -5.07 8.33
N TYR A 26 14.14 -6.15 8.96
CA TYR A 26 14.22 -7.50 8.41
C TYR A 26 12.92 -7.78 7.66
N ASP A 27 13.02 -8.38 6.48
CA ASP A 27 11.87 -8.72 5.64
C ASP A 27 10.93 -7.55 5.34
N ALA A 28 11.48 -6.35 5.15
CA ALA A 28 10.73 -5.16 4.80
C ALA A 28 11.47 -4.39 3.71
N ASP A 29 10.72 -3.71 2.84
CA ASP A 29 11.26 -2.84 1.79
C ASP A 29 11.09 -1.35 2.13
N LEU A 30 10.49 -1.05 3.29
CA LEU A 30 10.03 0.28 3.66
C LEU A 30 10.29 0.58 5.14
N CYS A 31 10.50 1.85 5.46
CA CYS A 31 10.72 2.33 6.81
C CYS A 31 9.40 2.35 7.61
N SER A 32 9.18 1.39 8.50
CA SER A 32 7.89 1.29 9.23
C SER A 32 7.81 2.05 10.56
N SER A 33 8.93 2.49 11.17
CA SER A 33 8.90 3.12 12.50
C SER A 33 8.44 4.59 12.52
N ASP A 34 7.53 4.89 13.44
CA ASP A 34 6.96 6.23 13.68
C ASP A 34 7.95 7.25 14.27
N ASP A 35 9.00 6.79 14.94
CA ASP A 35 10.00 7.67 15.57
C ASP A 35 11.09 8.14 14.59
N CYS A 36 11.01 7.76 13.32
CA CYS A 36 12.00 8.13 12.31
C CYS A 36 11.65 9.51 11.71
N PRO A 37 12.45 10.56 11.97
CA PRO A 37 12.17 11.90 11.46
C PRO A 37 12.27 11.93 9.92
N GLY A 38 11.27 12.50 9.25
CA GLY A 38 11.20 12.52 7.78
C GLY A 38 10.79 11.19 7.14
N ASN A 39 10.36 10.22 7.95
CA ASN A 39 9.78 8.96 7.50
C ASN A 39 8.27 9.07 7.24
N ASP A 40 7.81 10.24 6.78
CA ASP A 40 6.43 10.37 6.34
C ASP A 40 6.28 9.58 5.05
N ILE A 41 5.35 8.64 5.02
CA ILE A 41 5.09 7.86 3.81
C ILE A 41 4.57 8.85 2.77
N ALA A 42 5.28 8.96 1.64
CA ALA A 42 4.87 9.79 0.53
C ALA A 42 3.57 9.23 -0.06
N MET A 43 2.62 10.12 -0.36
CA MET A 43 1.41 9.72 -1.06
C MET A 43 1.78 9.36 -2.50
N PRO A 44 1.47 8.14 -2.98
CA PRO A 44 1.74 7.78 -4.36
C PRO A 44 1.01 8.71 -5.32
N GLU A 45 1.68 9.10 -6.41
CA GLU A 45 1.09 10.04 -7.38
C GLU A 45 -0.17 9.47 -8.04
N LEU A 46 -0.29 8.14 -8.13
CA LEU A 46 -1.49 7.43 -8.57
C LEU A 46 -2.77 7.91 -7.83
N LEU A 47 -2.68 8.22 -6.53
CA LEU A 47 -3.82 8.67 -5.74
C LEU A 47 -4.31 10.09 -6.09
N ASN A 48 -3.51 10.87 -6.82
CA ASN A 48 -3.94 12.16 -7.38
C ASN A 48 -4.80 12.00 -8.63
N HIS A 49 -4.78 10.83 -9.26
CA HIS A 49 -5.42 10.57 -10.53
C HIS A 49 -6.56 9.56 -10.41
N TRP A 50 -6.42 8.58 -9.52
CA TRP A 50 -7.36 7.50 -9.37
C TRP A 50 -8.40 7.79 -8.29
N THR A 51 -9.63 7.37 -8.56
CA THR A 51 -10.72 7.42 -7.60
C THR A 51 -10.60 6.29 -6.58
N VAL A 52 -11.27 6.44 -5.43
CA VAL A 52 -11.18 5.46 -4.34
C VAL A 52 -11.69 4.08 -4.77
N ASP A 53 -12.71 4.02 -5.62
CA ASP A 53 -13.23 2.80 -6.24
C ASP A 53 -12.19 2.14 -7.15
N GLU A 54 -11.54 2.88 -8.05
CA GLU A 54 -10.46 2.34 -8.89
C GLU A 54 -9.33 1.74 -8.05
N VAL A 55 -8.91 2.44 -6.99
CA VAL A 55 -7.89 1.94 -6.06
C VAL A 55 -8.38 0.69 -5.31
N ALA A 56 -9.64 0.65 -4.89
CA ALA A 56 -10.20 -0.47 -4.14
C ALA A 56 -10.52 -1.70 -5.01
N GLU A 57 -10.81 -1.50 -6.29
CA GLU A 57 -11.16 -2.56 -7.24
C GLU A 57 -9.94 -3.14 -7.95
N CYS A 58 -8.92 -2.33 -8.24
CA CYS A 58 -7.83 -2.74 -9.12
C CYS A 58 -6.51 -3.05 -8.41
N LEU A 59 -6.32 -2.67 -7.14
CA LEU A 59 -5.11 -3.05 -6.40
C LEU A 59 -5.24 -4.43 -5.79
N ASP A 60 -4.61 -5.41 -6.44
CA ASP A 60 -4.40 -6.73 -5.88
C ASP A 60 -3.36 -6.66 -4.75
N GLY A 61 -3.70 -7.18 -3.56
CA GLY A 61 -2.80 -7.19 -2.40
C GLY A 61 -3.19 -6.27 -1.25
N VAL A 62 -4.24 -5.48 -1.42
CA VAL A 62 -4.85 -4.71 -0.33
C VAL A 62 -5.58 -5.66 0.64
N GLY A 63 -5.26 -5.57 1.92
CA GLY A 63 -5.86 -6.34 3.01
C GLY A 63 -7.33 -5.96 3.26
N GLN A 64 -8.06 -6.86 3.92
CA GLN A 64 -9.51 -6.71 4.11
C GLN A 64 -9.91 -5.44 4.89
N GLU A 65 -9.07 -4.99 5.83
CA GLU A 65 -9.35 -3.78 6.61
C GLU A 65 -9.19 -2.52 5.76
N LEU A 66 -8.09 -2.39 5.02
CA LEU A 66 -7.87 -1.29 4.10
C LEU A 66 -8.91 -1.30 2.97
N TYR A 67 -9.24 -2.46 2.41
CA TYR A 67 -10.32 -2.61 1.43
C TYR A 67 -11.64 -2.05 1.97
N ARG A 68 -12.09 -2.48 3.16
CA ARG A 68 -13.32 -1.95 3.77
C ARG A 68 -13.25 -0.45 4.01
N LYS A 69 -12.07 0.05 4.41
CA LYS A 69 -11.86 1.48 4.64
C LYS A 69 -11.99 2.26 3.34
N LEU A 70 -11.38 1.82 2.25
CA LEU A 70 -11.52 2.44 0.93
C LEU A 70 -12.98 2.43 0.48
N TRP A 71 -13.67 1.27 0.56
CA TRP A 71 -15.09 1.16 0.23
C TRP A 71 -16.01 2.03 1.09
N SER A 72 -15.59 2.44 2.30
CA SER A 72 -16.37 3.36 3.14
C SER A 72 -16.50 4.77 2.56
N TYR A 73 -15.64 5.16 1.62
CA TYR A 73 -15.69 6.45 0.94
C TYR A 73 -16.58 6.42 -0.31
N ILE A 74 -17.07 5.24 -0.71
CA ILE A 74 -17.94 5.07 -1.86
C ILE A 74 -19.38 5.03 -1.34
N GLU A 75 -20.09 6.15 -1.47
CA GLU A 75 -21.50 6.20 -1.13
C GLU A 75 -22.35 5.66 -2.30
N ALA A 76 -23.50 5.07 -2.02
CA ALA A 76 -24.43 4.61 -3.06
C ALA A 76 -24.92 5.74 -3.99
N THR A 77 -24.76 7.00 -3.57
CA THR A 77 -25.11 8.21 -4.33
C THR A 77 -23.96 8.75 -5.18
N THR A 78 -22.74 8.24 -5.01
CA THR A 78 -21.53 8.63 -5.76
C THR A 78 -21.01 7.50 -6.64
N ASP A 79 -21.83 6.47 -6.92
CA ASP A 79 -21.54 5.44 -7.92
C ASP A 79 -21.41 6.11 -9.31
N GLY A 80 -20.16 6.39 -9.72
CA GLY A 80 -19.77 7.16 -10.91
C GLY A 80 -19.14 8.55 -10.68
N GLU A 81 -19.12 9.06 -9.45
CA GLU A 81 -18.47 10.34 -9.03
C GLU A 81 -17.68 10.12 -7.73
N ALA A 82 -17.00 8.98 -7.63
CA ALA A 82 -16.21 8.63 -6.44
C ALA A 82 -15.09 9.67 -6.21
N PRO A 83 -14.80 10.04 -4.95
CA PRO A 83 -13.72 10.96 -4.67
C PRO A 83 -12.37 10.38 -5.07
N LEU A 84 -11.40 11.25 -5.37
CA LEU A 84 -10.00 10.85 -5.58
C LEU A 84 -9.44 10.16 -4.33
N ALA A 85 -8.60 9.14 -4.54
CA ALA A 85 -8.01 8.35 -3.46
C ALA A 85 -7.13 9.16 -2.50
N LYS A 86 -6.60 10.32 -2.94
CA LYS A 86 -5.92 11.29 -2.05
C LYS A 86 -6.77 11.76 -0.87
N VAL A 87 -8.11 11.74 -1.00
CA VAL A 87 -9.02 12.10 0.09
C VAL A 87 -8.94 11.04 1.20
N ALA A 88 -8.95 9.76 0.83
CA ALA A 88 -8.79 8.67 1.79
C ALA A 88 -7.40 8.68 2.44
N TRP A 89 -6.34 9.06 1.69
CA TRP A 89 -4.96 9.09 2.19
C TRP A 89 -4.78 9.86 3.50
N GLY A 90 -5.45 11.01 3.65
CA GLY A 90 -5.37 11.82 4.86
C GLY A 90 -5.82 11.08 6.12
N ASP A 91 -6.79 10.17 5.96
CA ASP A 91 -7.45 9.43 7.05
C ASP A 91 -6.87 8.02 7.26
N LEU A 92 -6.00 7.55 6.36
CA LEU A 92 -5.36 6.24 6.48
C LEU A 92 -4.34 6.27 7.62
N THR A 93 -4.31 5.18 8.40
CA THR A 93 -3.23 4.92 9.35
C THR A 93 -1.93 4.66 8.60
N ARG A 94 -0.80 4.70 9.31
CA ARG A 94 0.49 4.43 8.70
C ARG A 94 0.56 3.02 8.11
N GLU A 95 0.01 2.03 8.80
CA GLU A 95 -0.02 0.64 8.34
C GLU A 95 -0.80 0.52 7.02
N HIS A 96 -1.97 1.17 6.95
CA HIS A 96 -2.74 1.25 5.71
C HIS A 96 -1.96 1.96 4.59
N LYS A 97 -1.20 3.01 4.90
CA LYS A 97 -0.37 3.72 3.92
C LYS A 97 0.76 2.83 3.39
N VAL A 98 1.45 2.09 4.27
CA VAL A 98 2.49 1.11 3.86
C VAL A 98 1.88 0.03 2.97
N GLU A 99 0.76 -0.55 3.40
CA GLU A 99 0.08 -1.60 2.67
C GLU A 99 -0.37 -1.12 1.28
N LEU A 100 -0.92 0.08 1.20
CA LEU A 100 -1.33 0.69 -0.07
C LEU A 100 -0.14 0.94 -1.01
N VAL A 101 0.95 1.52 -0.50
CA VAL A 101 2.17 1.75 -1.29
C VAL A 101 2.73 0.42 -1.80
N HIS A 102 2.77 -0.59 -0.95
CA HIS A 102 3.27 -1.91 -1.34
C HIS A 102 2.37 -2.57 -2.39
N ALA A 103 1.04 -2.49 -2.25
CA ALA A 103 0.11 -2.99 -3.27
C ALA A 103 0.31 -2.28 -4.63
N ILE A 104 0.52 -0.95 -4.62
CA ILE A 104 0.80 -0.19 -5.85
C ILE A 104 2.14 -0.62 -6.45
N GLN A 105 3.20 -0.82 -5.66
CA GLN A 105 4.50 -1.29 -6.16
C GLN A 105 4.44 -2.71 -6.73
N GLN A 106 3.61 -3.58 -6.15
CA GLN A 106 3.43 -4.94 -6.64
C GLN A 106 2.72 -4.95 -8.00
N GLU A 107 1.71 -4.11 -8.17
CA GLU A 107 0.91 -4.04 -9.40
C GLU A 107 1.62 -3.23 -10.50
N PHE A 108 2.33 -2.17 -10.11
CA PHE A 108 3.04 -1.24 -11.00
C PHE A 108 4.54 -1.13 -10.62
N PRO A 109 5.35 -2.16 -10.88
CA PRO A 109 6.76 -2.18 -10.48
C PRO A 109 7.66 -1.22 -11.27
N ASP A 110 7.18 -0.69 -12.41
CA ASP A 110 7.93 0.21 -13.30
C ASP A 110 7.57 1.70 -13.10
N ASP A 111 6.55 2.02 -12.30
CA ASP A 111 6.24 3.41 -11.95
C ASP A 111 7.14 3.83 -10.78
N ASP A 112 8.10 4.72 -11.04
CA ASP A 112 8.90 5.38 -10.01
C ASP A 112 7.95 6.20 -9.10
N ILE A 113 7.61 5.64 -7.93
CA ILE A 113 6.70 6.23 -6.93
C ILE A 113 7.42 7.25 -6.04
#